data_AF-A0A4Y9RFW2-F1
#
_entry.id   AF-A0A4Y9RFW2-F1
#
_cell.length_a   1.000
_cell.length_b   1.000
_cell.length_c   1.000
_cell.angle_alpha   90.00
_cell.angle_beta   90.00
_cell.angle_gamma   90.00
#
_symmetry.space_group_name_H-M   'P 1'
#
loop_
_entity.id
_entity.type
_entity.pdbx_description
1 polymer ?
#
loop_
_entity_poly.entity_id
_entity_poly.type
_entity_poly.pdbx_seq_one_letter_code
_entity_poly.pdbx_strand_id
1 'polypeptide(L)'
;MTSRRVLLISTGGTITMTSGASGASGAAGGITPTLTGEDLVRAVPELAGRATLEVVSFSMVPGASLTLGDLVRLAELIDTRMEDGFAGAVVVQGTDTIEETAFVLDTLVQSNRPVVVTGAMRGASAPGADGPANLLAAVTVASSAAAVGIGAVAVLNDEIHAGSRVHKSHTALPSAFTSPGFGPVGRVIEGSVHRYASLPRIGALARPASVDDTAVALLTVPLGDDGRMLAALPGLGYRGVVIDAMGAGHLPAHFAEKVEQLAAVMPVVLSTRVASGPVFQRTYGFKGSEMDLIARGAIPGGYLNGGKACLLLRLLIANGLTGDALRAAYTARSNAVLVEVPD
;
A
#
# COMPACT_ATOMS: atom_id res chain seq x y z
N MET A 1 5.64 34.88 0.54
CA MET A 1 4.92 33.59 0.57
C MET A 1 5.32 32.90 1.87
N THR A 2 4.37 32.55 2.73
CA THR A 2 4.66 31.76 3.94
C THR A 2 5.17 30.39 3.51
N SER A 3 6.38 30.03 3.96
CA SER A 3 6.94 28.70 3.69
C SER A 3 5.99 27.63 4.19
N ARG A 4 5.65 26.64 3.34
CA ARG A 4 4.81 25.51 3.75
C ARG A 4 5.63 24.56 4.62
N ARG A 5 5.06 24.14 5.74
CA ARG A 5 5.67 23.11 6.61
C ARG A 5 5.32 21.73 6.07
N VAL A 6 6.31 20.86 5.90
CA VAL A 6 6.12 19.45 5.52
C VAL A 6 6.74 18.56 6.58
N LEU A 7 6.01 17.54 6.99
CA LEU A 7 6.48 16.56 7.95
C LEU A 7 7.25 15.48 7.22
N LEU A 8 8.53 15.30 7.53
CA LEU A 8 9.35 14.22 7.00
C LEU A 8 9.47 13.11 8.05
N ILE A 9 8.80 11.99 7.80
CA ILE A 9 8.78 10.84 8.71
C ILE A 9 9.72 9.78 8.16
N SER A 10 10.73 9.39 8.95
CA SER A 10 11.54 8.22 8.65
C SER A 10 11.03 7.01 9.42
N THR A 11 10.76 5.92 8.71
CA THR A 11 10.48 4.60 9.31
C THR A 11 11.68 3.65 9.23
N GLY A 12 12.80 4.11 8.65
CA GLY A 12 13.98 3.31 8.26
C GLY A 12 13.89 2.77 6.82
N GLY A 13 15.00 2.25 6.26
CA GLY A 13 15.01 1.60 4.93
C GLY A 13 16.21 1.95 4.03
N THR A 14 16.19 1.49 2.77
CA THR A 14 17.32 1.54 1.81
C THR A 14 17.95 2.93 1.63
N ILE A 15 17.15 3.99 1.64
CA ILE A 15 17.65 5.36 1.51
C ILE A 15 18.48 5.81 2.72
N THR A 16 18.25 5.18 3.88
CA THR A 16 19.06 5.36 5.09
C THR A 16 20.25 4.41 5.16
N MET A 17 20.44 3.53 4.17
CA MET A 17 21.50 2.53 4.19
C MET A 17 22.78 3.08 3.54
N THR A 18 23.91 2.98 4.24
CA THR A 18 25.24 3.15 3.64
C THR A 18 26.00 1.84 3.70
N SER A 19 26.88 1.60 2.72
CA SER A 19 27.85 0.52 2.81
C SER A 19 28.72 0.75 4.04
N GLY A 20 28.66 -0.13 5.03
CA GLY A 20 29.61 -0.12 6.13
C GLY A 20 31.03 -0.20 5.57
N ALA A 21 31.93 0.64 6.08
CA ALA A 21 33.34 0.53 5.73
C ALA A 21 33.79 -0.91 5.99
N SER A 22 34.49 -1.51 5.03
CA SER A 22 35.09 -2.83 5.16
C SER A 22 35.97 -2.87 6.41
N GLY A 23 35.45 -3.46 7.49
CA GLY A 23 36.24 -3.82 8.64
C GLY A 23 37.34 -4.80 8.21
N ALA A 24 38.47 -4.81 8.93
CA ALA A 24 39.69 -5.55 8.62
C ALA A 24 39.55 -7.10 8.54
N SER A 25 38.33 -7.63 8.59
CA SER A 25 37.99 -9.02 8.29
C SER A 25 37.12 -9.04 7.02
N GLY A 26 37.66 -9.46 5.89
CA GLY A 26 37.07 -9.41 4.54
C GLY A 26 35.77 -10.20 4.29
N ALA A 27 34.80 -10.16 5.21
CA ALA A 27 33.41 -10.44 4.92
C ALA A 27 32.75 -9.12 4.45
N ALA A 28 32.13 -9.13 3.27
CA ALA A 28 31.31 -8.01 2.81
C ALA A 28 30.17 -7.78 3.81
N GLY A 29 30.30 -6.77 4.67
CA GLY A 29 29.27 -6.39 5.61
C GLY A 29 28.02 -5.99 4.83
N GLY A 30 26.89 -6.64 5.13
CA GLY A 30 25.59 -6.25 4.59
C GLY A 30 25.31 -4.77 4.84
N ILE A 31 24.52 -4.15 3.96
CA ILE A 31 24.19 -2.73 4.06
C ILE A 31 23.26 -2.53 5.26
N THR A 32 23.66 -1.74 6.25
CA THR A 32 22.88 -1.46 7.47
C THR A 32 22.41 0.00 7.50
N PRO A 33 21.29 0.31 8.20
CA PRO A 33 20.79 1.68 8.28
C PRO A 33 21.75 2.55 9.09
N THR A 34 22.21 3.66 8.53
CA THR A 34 23.21 4.56 9.13
C THR A 34 22.87 6.04 9.00
N LEU A 35 21.98 6.43 8.06
CA LEU A 35 21.60 7.84 7.86
C LEU A 35 20.31 8.18 8.60
N THR A 36 20.31 9.31 9.30
CA THR A 36 19.13 9.92 9.92
C THR A 36 18.25 10.65 8.89
N GLY A 37 17.02 11.02 9.25
CA GLY A 37 16.19 11.84 8.36
C GLY A 37 16.84 13.21 8.08
N GLU A 38 17.58 13.76 9.04
CA GLU A 38 18.35 14.99 8.90
C GLU A 38 19.53 14.83 7.92
N ASP A 39 20.17 13.64 7.87
CA ASP A 39 21.18 13.34 6.85
C ASP A 39 20.58 13.36 5.44
N LEU A 40 19.38 12.81 5.27
CA LEU A 40 18.68 12.82 3.98
C LEU A 40 18.36 14.25 3.53
N VAL A 41 17.92 15.10 4.45
CA VAL A 41 17.65 16.51 4.15
C VAL A 41 18.93 17.24 3.75
N ARG A 42 20.05 17.01 4.46
CA ARG A 42 21.35 17.60 4.13
C ARG A 42 21.89 17.18 2.76
N ALA A 43 21.58 15.96 2.32
CA ALA A 43 21.99 15.45 1.02
C ALA A 43 21.27 16.11 -0.17
N VAL A 44 20.17 16.84 0.08
CA VAL A 44 19.34 17.48 -0.97
C VAL A 44 19.07 18.96 -0.63
N PRO A 45 20.04 19.86 -0.89
CA PRO A 45 19.92 21.28 -0.55
C PRO A 45 18.68 21.97 -1.16
N GLU A 46 18.21 21.50 -2.32
CA GLU A 46 17.05 22.02 -3.04
C GLU A 46 15.75 21.93 -2.23
N LEU A 47 15.68 21.06 -1.21
CA LEU A 47 14.54 20.94 -0.31
C LEU A 47 14.23 22.26 0.43
N ALA A 48 15.27 23.04 0.76
CA ALA A 48 15.10 24.33 1.45
C ALA A 48 14.31 25.35 0.62
N GLY A 49 14.32 25.21 -0.72
CA GLY A 49 13.52 26.03 -1.63
C GLY A 49 12.08 25.54 -1.81
N ARG A 50 11.72 24.36 -1.29
CA ARG A 50 10.40 23.74 -1.46
C ARG A 50 9.52 23.87 -0.23
N ALA A 51 10.05 23.57 0.95
CA ALA A 51 9.30 23.56 2.19
C ALA A 51 10.22 23.70 3.41
N THR A 52 9.65 24.17 4.52
CA THR A 52 10.28 24.03 5.83
C THR A 52 9.99 22.61 6.33
N LEU A 53 11.03 21.79 6.48
CA LEU A 53 10.89 20.40 6.89
C LEU A 53 11.01 20.25 8.40
N GLU A 54 10.10 19.47 8.99
CA GLU A 54 10.25 18.95 10.35
C GLU A 54 10.46 17.44 10.25
N VAL A 55 11.59 16.96 10.78
CA VAL A 55 11.97 15.54 10.70
C VAL A 55 11.49 14.82 11.96
N VAL A 56 10.85 13.67 11.78
CA VAL A 56 10.43 12.78 12.86
C VAL A 56 10.92 11.36 12.55
N SER A 57 11.69 10.79 13.48
CA SER A 57 12.04 9.38 13.46
C SER A 57 10.92 8.59 14.13
N PHE A 58 10.10 7.89 13.33
CA PHE A 58 8.95 7.12 13.83
C PHE A 58 9.35 5.71 14.26
N SER A 59 10.21 5.06 13.47
CA SER A 59 10.73 3.72 13.73
C SER A 59 12.08 3.54 13.03
N MET A 60 12.84 2.51 13.42
CA MET A 60 14.10 2.11 12.77
C MET A 60 14.07 0.65 12.29
N VAL A 61 12.87 0.08 12.08
CA VAL A 61 12.73 -1.28 11.57
C VAL A 61 12.84 -1.29 10.02
N PRO A 62 13.38 -2.36 9.41
CA PRO A 62 13.29 -2.54 7.96
C PRO A 62 11.82 -2.49 7.50
N GLY A 63 11.56 -1.98 6.28
CA GLY A 63 10.19 -1.88 5.76
C GLY A 63 9.43 -3.21 5.73
N ALA A 64 10.13 -4.32 5.52
CA ALA A 64 9.59 -5.69 5.57
C ALA A 64 9.15 -6.14 6.99
N SER A 65 9.49 -5.39 8.03
CA SER A 65 9.14 -5.65 9.43
C SER A 65 8.06 -4.71 9.96
N LEU A 66 7.54 -3.79 9.12
CA LEU A 66 6.41 -2.94 9.50
C LEU A 66 5.15 -3.76 9.66
N THR A 67 4.39 -3.44 10.70
CA THR A 67 3.11 -4.08 11.01
C THR A 67 1.94 -3.15 10.69
N LEU A 68 0.75 -3.71 10.55
CA LEU A 68 -0.48 -2.91 10.41
C LEU A 68 -0.68 -1.97 11.62
N GLY A 69 -0.30 -2.40 12.83
CA GLY A 69 -0.38 -1.57 14.03
C GLY A 69 0.55 -0.35 13.95
N ASP A 70 1.73 -0.49 13.35
CA ASP A 70 2.63 0.64 13.10
C ASP A 70 1.99 1.65 12.15
N LEU A 71 1.33 1.16 11.09
CA LEU A 71 0.65 2.03 10.11
C LEU A 71 -0.57 2.76 10.68
N VAL A 72 -1.30 2.15 11.63
CA VAL A 72 -2.39 2.84 12.36
C VAL A 72 -1.83 4.01 13.18
N ARG A 73 -0.75 3.78 13.94
CA ARG A 73 -0.08 4.84 14.73
C ARG A 73 0.55 5.91 13.83
N LEU A 74 1.06 5.52 12.67
CA LEU A 74 1.61 6.44 11.68
C LEU A 74 0.52 7.35 11.10
N ALA A 75 -0.65 6.80 10.76
CA ALA A 75 -1.79 7.58 10.31
C ALA A 75 -2.28 8.57 11.39
N GLU A 76 -2.30 8.15 12.65
CA GLU A 76 -2.60 9.03 13.79
C GLU A 76 -1.61 10.18 13.93
N LEU A 77 -0.30 9.89 13.92
CA LEU A 77 0.73 10.92 13.94
C LEU A 77 0.53 11.93 12.80
N ILE A 78 0.30 11.43 11.57
CA ILE A 78 0.10 12.27 10.40
C ILE A 78 -1.09 13.22 10.62
N ASP A 79 -2.27 12.71 10.98
CA ASP A 79 -3.44 13.58 11.18
C ASP A 79 -3.22 14.61 12.29
N THR A 80 -2.63 14.24 13.42
CA THR A 80 -2.28 15.18 14.50
C THR A 80 -1.37 16.30 13.97
N ARG A 81 -0.36 15.98 13.16
CA ARG A 81 0.50 17.01 12.57
C ARG A 81 -0.23 17.83 11.50
N MET A 82 -1.20 17.27 10.79
CA MET A 82 -2.02 18.07 9.88
C MET A 82 -2.86 19.09 10.66
N GLU A 83 -3.34 18.78 11.86
CA GLU A 83 -4.01 19.74 12.75
C GLU A 83 -3.07 20.88 13.19
N ASP A 84 -1.78 20.59 13.39
CA ASP A 84 -0.72 21.59 13.65
C ASP A 84 -0.35 22.49 12.45
N GLY A 85 -1.08 22.38 11.33
CA GLY A 85 -0.92 23.26 10.17
C GLY A 85 0.09 22.80 9.11
N PHE A 86 0.56 21.55 9.14
CA PHE A 86 1.46 21.01 8.13
C PHE A 86 0.78 20.84 6.76
N ALA A 87 1.38 21.33 5.68
CA ALA A 87 0.80 21.27 4.33
C ALA A 87 0.71 19.85 3.75
N GLY A 88 1.53 18.92 4.25
CA GLY A 88 1.58 17.53 3.81
C GLY A 88 2.60 16.73 4.62
N ALA A 89 2.68 15.42 4.36
CA ALA A 89 3.66 14.53 4.97
C ALA A 89 4.39 13.70 3.92
N VAL A 90 5.66 13.39 4.18
CA VAL A 90 6.49 12.46 3.40
C VAL A 90 6.95 11.35 4.34
N VAL A 91 6.61 10.10 4.03
CA VAL A 91 7.07 8.90 4.72
C VAL A 91 8.18 8.28 3.90
N VAL A 92 9.37 8.20 4.49
CA VAL A 92 10.57 7.64 3.89
C VAL A 92 10.77 6.23 4.43
N GLN A 93 10.75 5.25 3.53
CA GLN A 93 10.72 3.82 3.87
C GLN A 93 11.57 2.95 2.92
N GLY A 94 11.86 1.72 3.34
CA GLY A 94 12.32 0.65 2.44
C GLY A 94 11.25 0.26 1.41
N THR A 95 11.67 -0.08 0.20
CA THR A 95 10.76 -0.19 -0.96
C THR A 95 9.85 -1.41 -0.94
N ASP A 96 10.12 -2.43 -0.12
CA ASP A 96 9.40 -3.71 -0.19
C ASP A 96 7.90 -3.60 0.11
N THR A 97 7.51 -2.68 1.00
CA THR A 97 6.13 -2.54 1.50
C THR A 97 5.54 -1.14 1.26
N ILE A 98 6.15 -0.36 0.36
CA ILE A 98 5.64 0.99 0.00
C ILE A 98 4.20 0.91 -0.53
N GLU A 99 3.89 -0.09 -1.35
CA GLU A 99 2.56 -0.21 -1.95
C GLU A 99 1.45 -0.45 -0.92
N GLU A 100 1.76 -1.21 0.13
CA GLU A 100 0.88 -1.53 1.25
C GLU A 100 0.76 -0.34 2.21
N THR A 101 1.88 0.33 2.47
CA THR A 101 1.93 1.53 3.32
C THR A 101 1.11 2.65 2.70
N ALA A 102 1.30 2.94 1.41
CA ALA A 102 0.51 3.94 0.70
C ALA A 102 -0.99 3.58 0.70
N PHE A 103 -1.34 2.31 0.53
CA PHE A 103 -2.73 1.85 0.58
C PHE A 103 -3.37 2.05 1.97
N VAL A 104 -2.69 1.64 3.04
CA VAL A 104 -3.21 1.76 4.41
C VAL A 104 -3.33 3.22 4.82
N LEU A 105 -2.35 4.06 4.49
CA LEU A 105 -2.42 5.49 4.78
C LEU A 105 -3.54 6.17 3.99
N ASP A 106 -3.77 5.78 2.73
CA ASP A 106 -4.90 6.32 1.96
C ASP A 106 -6.26 5.93 2.58
N THR A 107 -6.30 4.78 3.26
CA THR A 107 -7.49 4.25 3.95
C THR A 107 -7.68 4.84 5.35
N LEU A 108 -6.63 5.26 6.06
CA LEU A 108 -6.72 5.65 7.48
C LEU A 108 -6.56 7.14 7.75
N VAL A 109 -5.82 7.87 6.93
CA VAL A 109 -5.58 9.31 7.12
C VAL A 109 -6.87 10.07 6.85
N GLN A 110 -7.31 10.91 7.79
CA GLN A 110 -8.54 11.69 7.68
C GLN A 110 -8.33 12.99 6.91
N SER A 111 -7.15 13.58 7.01
CA SER A 111 -6.78 14.80 6.30
C SER A 111 -6.92 14.67 4.77
N ASN A 112 -7.23 15.77 4.10
CA ASN A 112 -7.22 15.88 2.64
C ASN A 112 -5.87 16.35 2.08
N ARG A 113 -4.90 16.63 2.95
CA ARG A 113 -3.55 17.05 2.58
C ARG A 113 -2.75 15.85 2.05
N PRO A 114 -1.84 16.05 1.10
CA PRO A 114 -1.08 14.97 0.49
C PRO A 114 -0.21 14.24 1.51
N VAL A 115 -0.25 12.91 1.45
CA VAL A 115 0.67 12.02 2.16
C VAL A 115 1.45 11.25 1.10
N VAL A 116 2.77 11.37 1.11
CA VAL A 116 3.63 10.77 0.10
C VAL A 116 4.51 9.71 0.74
N VAL A 117 4.42 8.47 0.28
CA VAL A 117 5.36 7.40 0.64
C VAL A 117 6.43 7.33 -0.43
N THR A 118 7.70 7.32 -0.03
CA THR A 118 8.83 7.27 -0.96
C THR A 118 9.98 6.44 -0.40
N GLY A 119 10.97 6.16 -1.25
CA GLY A 119 12.13 5.36 -0.92
C GLY A 119 13.18 5.42 -2.03
N ALA A 120 14.10 4.46 -2.03
CA ALA A 120 15.14 4.34 -3.05
C ALA A 120 15.34 2.88 -3.43
N MET A 121 15.46 2.59 -4.72
CA MET A 121 15.79 1.27 -5.24
C MET A 121 17.30 1.00 -5.20
N ARG A 122 18.12 2.06 -5.25
CA ARG A 122 19.58 2.00 -5.15
C ARG A 122 20.04 2.56 -3.81
N GLY A 123 21.08 1.95 -3.25
CA GLY A 123 21.72 2.44 -2.02
C GLY A 123 22.38 3.81 -2.21
N ALA A 124 22.54 4.57 -1.13
CA ALA A 124 23.01 5.96 -1.19
C ALA A 124 24.43 6.13 -1.79
N SER A 125 25.28 5.10 -1.71
CA SER A 125 26.65 5.10 -2.28
C SER A 125 26.73 4.62 -3.74
N ALA A 126 25.63 4.15 -4.33
CA ALA A 126 25.63 3.63 -5.68
C ALA A 126 25.67 4.76 -6.73
N PRO A 127 26.42 4.60 -7.84
CA PRO A 127 26.27 5.48 -8.99
C PRO A 127 24.82 5.53 -9.47
N GLY A 128 24.28 6.73 -9.63
CA GLY A 128 22.88 6.93 -9.99
C GLY A 128 21.88 6.56 -8.90
N ALA A 129 22.26 6.70 -7.62
CA ALA A 129 21.33 6.61 -6.49
C ALA A 129 20.10 7.49 -6.71
N ASP A 130 18.91 6.92 -6.53
CA ASP A 130 17.62 7.55 -6.83
C ASP A 130 16.96 8.22 -5.62
N GLY A 131 17.44 7.94 -4.40
CA GLY A 131 16.92 8.51 -3.16
C GLY A 131 16.81 10.04 -3.13
N PRO A 132 17.88 10.80 -3.47
CA PRO A 132 17.83 12.26 -3.52
C PRO A 132 16.72 12.81 -4.42
N ALA A 133 16.59 12.26 -5.63
CA ALA A 133 15.58 12.69 -6.60
C ALA A 133 14.17 12.35 -6.12
N ASN A 134 13.97 11.12 -5.63
CA ASN A 134 12.69 10.67 -5.10
C ASN A 134 12.24 11.51 -3.89
N LEU A 135 13.17 11.86 -2.98
CA LEU A 135 12.88 12.71 -1.83
C LEU A 135 12.48 14.13 -2.24
N LEU A 136 13.19 14.72 -3.21
CA LEU A 136 12.84 16.05 -3.74
C LEU A 136 11.46 16.05 -4.41
N ALA A 137 11.16 15.02 -5.21
CA ALA A 137 9.85 14.84 -5.85
C ALA A 137 8.75 14.66 -4.79
N ALA A 138 8.99 13.85 -3.76
CA ALA A 138 8.03 13.60 -2.69
C ALA A 138 7.71 14.87 -1.89
N VAL A 139 8.72 15.67 -1.51
CA VAL A 139 8.50 16.96 -0.81
C VAL A 139 7.81 17.97 -1.74
N THR A 140 8.11 17.96 -3.03
CA THR A 140 7.42 18.78 -4.02
C THR A 140 5.92 18.44 -4.09
N VAL A 141 5.57 17.15 -4.06
CA VAL A 141 4.16 16.71 -4.01
C VAL A 141 3.52 17.08 -2.68
N ALA A 142 4.16 16.78 -1.55
CA ALA A 142 3.62 17.05 -0.21
C ALA A 142 3.42 18.54 0.09
N SER A 143 4.14 19.44 -0.57
CA SER A 143 4.00 20.89 -0.42
C SER A 143 3.14 21.55 -1.51
N SER A 144 2.62 20.78 -2.46
CA SER A 144 1.88 21.32 -3.61
C SER A 144 0.38 21.47 -3.32
N ALA A 145 -0.17 22.64 -3.64
CA ALA A 145 -1.61 22.86 -3.61
C ALA A 145 -2.36 21.98 -4.64
N ALA A 146 -1.72 21.66 -5.78
CA ALA A 146 -2.29 20.79 -6.80
C ALA A 146 -2.43 19.32 -6.35
N ALA A 147 -1.73 18.95 -5.28
CA ALA A 147 -1.80 17.61 -4.68
C ALA A 147 -2.84 17.51 -3.56
N VAL A 148 -3.51 18.60 -3.17
CA VAL A 148 -4.61 18.53 -2.19
C VAL A 148 -5.73 17.65 -2.74
N GLY A 149 -6.22 16.75 -1.90
CA GLY A 149 -7.24 15.75 -2.26
C GLY A 149 -6.71 14.53 -3.01
N ILE A 150 -5.40 14.42 -3.27
CA ILE A 150 -4.82 13.25 -3.97
C ILE A 150 -4.82 11.98 -3.10
N GLY A 151 -4.99 12.12 -1.78
CA GLY A 151 -4.91 11.03 -0.81
C GLY A 151 -3.47 10.66 -0.47
N ALA A 152 -3.26 9.42 -0.04
CA ALA A 152 -1.91 8.89 0.12
C ALA A 152 -1.40 8.23 -1.17
N VAL A 153 -0.22 8.64 -1.59
CA VAL A 153 0.39 8.25 -2.86
C VAL A 153 1.80 7.73 -2.65
N ALA A 154 2.26 6.87 -3.57
CA ALA A 154 3.67 6.56 -3.69
C ALA A 154 4.31 7.45 -4.76
N VAL A 155 5.46 8.05 -4.46
CA VAL A 155 6.21 8.88 -5.42
C VAL A 155 7.63 8.35 -5.56
N LEU A 156 7.95 7.82 -6.73
CA LEU A 156 9.27 7.34 -7.11
C LEU A 156 9.46 7.58 -8.60
N ASN A 157 10.71 7.84 -9.04
CA ASN A 157 11.04 8.04 -10.45
C ASN A 157 10.15 9.11 -11.13
N ASP A 158 9.88 10.19 -10.40
CA ASP A 158 8.99 11.30 -10.79
C ASP A 158 7.54 10.90 -11.12
N GLU A 159 7.14 9.66 -10.86
CA GLU A 159 5.77 9.18 -11.04
C GLU A 159 4.98 9.20 -9.73
N ILE A 160 3.74 9.67 -9.79
CA ILE A 160 2.81 9.73 -8.66
C ILE A 160 1.79 8.60 -8.83
N HIS A 161 1.84 7.60 -7.95
CA HIS A 161 0.95 6.45 -8.00
C HIS A 161 -0.04 6.48 -6.84
N ALA A 162 -1.33 6.28 -7.12
CA ALA A 162 -2.34 6.16 -6.08
C ALA A 162 -2.06 4.93 -5.19
N GLY A 163 -2.21 5.05 -3.87
CA GLY A 163 -2.01 3.94 -2.93
C GLY A 163 -2.82 2.69 -3.29
N SER A 164 -4.04 2.86 -3.81
CA SER A 164 -4.88 1.76 -4.30
C SER A 164 -4.33 1.04 -5.54
N ARG A 165 -3.48 1.68 -6.35
CA ARG A 165 -3.02 1.16 -7.65
C ARG A 165 -1.54 0.83 -7.73
N VAL A 166 -0.71 1.45 -6.89
CA VAL A 166 0.74 1.26 -6.92
C VAL A 166 1.12 -0.21 -6.72
N HIS A 167 2.06 -0.71 -7.50
CA HIS A 167 2.61 -2.06 -7.35
C HIS A 167 4.11 -2.06 -7.66
N LYS A 168 4.91 -2.74 -6.83
CA LYS A 168 6.34 -2.97 -7.07
C LYS A 168 6.51 -4.12 -8.06
N SER A 169 6.55 -3.79 -9.34
CA SER A 169 6.65 -4.74 -10.46
C SER A 169 8.07 -5.17 -10.81
N HIS A 170 9.10 -4.62 -10.16
CA HIS A 170 10.48 -4.99 -10.42
C HIS A 170 11.33 -4.98 -9.14
N THR A 171 12.30 -5.90 -9.05
CA THR A 171 13.16 -6.05 -7.87
C THR A 171 14.32 -5.05 -7.81
N ALA A 172 14.82 -4.58 -8.96
CA ALA A 172 16.02 -3.71 -9.03
C ALA A 172 15.90 -2.33 -9.73
N LEU A 173 14.95 -2.10 -10.66
CA LEU A 173 14.95 -0.87 -11.46
C LEU A 173 14.42 0.34 -10.67
N PRO A 174 14.90 1.57 -10.92
CA PRO A 174 14.30 2.80 -10.36
C PRO A 174 12.81 2.95 -10.73
N SER A 175 12.43 2.49 -11.93
CA SER A 175 11.04 2.42 -12.41
C SER A 175 10.29 1.18 -11.91
N ALA A 176 10.63 0.66 -10.73
CA ALA A 176 10.05 -0.57 -10.18
C ALA A 176 8.59 -0.42 -9.79
N PHE A 177 8.14 0.79 -9.43
CA PHE A 177 6.78 1.05 -9.05
C PHE A 177 5.96 1.42 -10.28
N THR A 178 4.85 0.71 -10.47
CA THR A 178 3.93 0.93 -11.58
C THR A 178 2.50 0.98 -11.04
N SER A 179 1.53 1.26 -11.90
CA SER A 179 0.10 1.14 -11.59
C SER A 179 -0.57 0.35 -12.71
N PRO A 180 -0.46 -1.00 -12.68
CA PRO A 180 -0.92 -1.85 -13.77
C PRO A 180 -2.36 -1.55 -14.19
N GLY A 181 -2.59 -1.36 -15.50
CA GLY A 181 -3.90 -1.06 -16.07
C GLY A 181 -4.38 0.40 -15.98
N PHE A 182 -3.78 1.23 -15.11
CA PHE A 182 -4.22 2.62 -14.88
C PHE A 182 -3.15 3.68 -15.19
N GLY A 183 -1.87 3.33 -15.00
CA GLY A 183 -0.77 4.29 -15.04
C GLY A 183 -0.71 5.19 -13.80
N PRO A 184 0.31 6.06 -13.70
CA PRO A 184 0.42 7.03 -12.62
C PRO A 184 -0.69 8.07 -12.69
N VAL A 185 -1.15 8.57 -11.54
CA VAL A 185 -2.17 9.63 -11.44
C VAL A 185 -1.59 11.03 -11.72
N GLY A 186 -0.27 11.15 -11.78
CA GLY A 186 0.43 12.36 -12.13
C GLY A 186 1.94 12.16 -12.16
N ARG A 187 2.68 13.23 -12.44
CA ARG A 187 4.14 13.25 -12.44
C ARG A 187 4.68 14.53 -11.84
N VAL A 188 5.94 14.49 -11.41
CA VAL A 188 6.72 15.69 -11.11
C VAL A 188 7.55 16.03 -12.34
N ILE A 189 7.29 17.18 -12.97
CA ILE A 189 7.99 17.61 -14.18
C ILE A 189 8.43 19.05 -13.98
N GLU A 190 9.72 19.32 -14.24
CA GLU A 190 10.33 20.64 -14.03
C GLU A 190 10.08 21.20 -12.62
N GLY A 191 10.12 20.31 -11.61
CA GLY A 191 9.91 20.66 -10.21
C GLY A 191 8.48 21.09 -9.86
N SER A 192 7.49 20.71 -10.68
CA SER A 192 6.06 21.00 -10.49
C SER A 192 5.22 19.73 -10.58
N VAL A 193 4.09 19.71 -9.86
CA VAL A 193 3.14 18.58 -9.88
C VAL A 193 2.20 18.72 -11.07
N HIS A 194 2.19 17.72 -11.94
CA HIS A 194 1.26 17.58 -13.07
C HIS A 194 0.32 16.41 -12.80
N ARG A 195 -0.93 16.70 -12.40
CA ARG A 195 -1.94 15.67 -12.11
C ARG A 195 -2.73 15.35 -13.37
N TYR A 196 -2.79 14.07 -13.74
CA TYR A 196 -3.49 13.58 -14.93
C TYR A 196 -4.86 13.01 -14.60
N ALA A 197 -4.99 12.37 -13.44
CA ALA A 197 -6.22 11.72 -13.01
C ALA A 197 -6.48 11.98 -11.52
N SER A 198 -7.75 11.93 -11.15
CA SER A 198 -8.18 11.88 -9.75
C SER A 198 -8.91 10.56 -9.55
N LEU A 199 -8.41 9.72 -8.65
CA LEU A 199 -9.13 8.54 -8.21
C LEU A 199 -9.87 8.87 -6.92
N PRO A 200 -11.08 8.35 -6.71
CA PRO A 200 -11.70 8.42 -5.40
C PRO A 200 -10.79 7.72 -4.39
N ARG A 201 -10.69 8.28 -3.19
CA ARG A 201 -9.96 7.64 -2.10
C ARG A 201 -10.71 6.37 -1.70
N ILE A 202 -9.98 5.33 -1.30
CA ILE A 202 -10.57 4.11 -0.69
C ILE A 202 -11.43 4.50 0.52
N GLY A 203 -11.10 5.61 1.17
CA GLY A 203 -11.95 6.34 2.10
C GLY A 203 -11.33 6.36 3.49
N ALA A 204 -11.59 7.45 4.22
CA ALA A 204 -11.07 7.71 5.55
C ALA A 204 -11.78 6.84 6.61
N LEU A 205 -11.46 5.55 6.64
CA LEU A 205 -11.97 4.61 7.62
C LEU A 205 -11.57 5.08 9.04
N ALA A 206 -12.44 4.86 10.02
CA ALA A 206 -12.07 5.08 11.41
C ALA A 206 -10.84 4.23 11.77
N ARG A 207 -9.91 4.83 12.50
CA ARG A 207 -8.74 4.11 13.03
C ARG A 207 -9.22 3.09 14.06
N PRO A 208 -8.93 1.78 13.87
CA PRO A 208 -9.27 0.79 14.87
C PRO A 208 -8.41 0.96 16.12
N ALA A 209 -8.95 0.64 17.30
CA ALA A 209 -8.22 0.71 18.57
C ALA A 209 -7.10 -0.34 18.68
N SER A 210 -7.27 -1.50 18.04
CA SER A 210 -6.25 -2.56 17.92
C SER A 210 -6.48 -3.36 16.64
N VAL A 211 -5.41 -4.00 16.15
CA VAL A 211 -5.42 -4.89 14.99
C VAL A 211 -4.85 -6.28 15.30
N ASP A 212 -4.60 -6.59 16.58
CA ASP A 212 -3.84 -7.78 16.99
C ASP A 212 -4.60 -9.09 16.71
N ASP A 213 -5.92 -9.10 16.94
CA ASP A 213 -6.80 -10.26 16.68
C ASP A 213 -7.56 -10.12 15.35
N THR A 214 -6.83 -9.74 14.29
CA THR A 214 -7.43 -9.51 12.95
C THR A 214 -6.66 -10.23 11.85
N ALA A 215 -5.92 -11.29 12.17
CA ALA A 215 -5.12 -12.01 11.19
C ALA A 215 -5.98 -12.49 10.01
N VAL A 216 -5.53 -12.21 8.77
CA VAL A 216 -6.16 -12.67 7.54
C VAL A 216 -5.12 -13.44 6.73
N ALA A 217 -5.50 -14.63 6.25
CA ALA A 217 -4.63 -15.43 5.39
C ALA A 217 -4.67 -14.92 3.95
N LEU A 218 -3.54 -14.98 3.25
CA LEU A 218 -3.47 -14.82 1.80
C LEU A 218 -3.07 -16.15 1.17
N LEU A 219 -3.93 -16.70 0.30
CA LEU A 219 -3.67 -17.95 -0.41
C LEU A 219 -3.66 -17.73 -1.91
N THR A 220 -2.47 -17.78 -2.51
CA THR A 220 -2.32 -17.80 -3.97
C THR A 220 -2.47 -19.23 -4.48
N VAL A 221 -3.39 -19.45 -5.41
CA VAL A 221 -3.69 -20.80 -5.92
C VAL A 221 -2.92 -21.08 -7.21
N PRO A 222 -1.90 -21.97 -7.18
CA PRO A 222 -1.18 -22.40 -8.38
C PRO A 222 -1.94 -23.47 -9.16
N LEU A 223 -1.43 -23.78 -10.36
CA LEU A 223 -1.91 -24.90 -11.16
C LEU A 223 -1.70 -26.22 -10.38
N GLY A 224 -2.75 -27.04 -10.28
CA GLY A 224 -2.68 -28.35 -9.65
C GLY A 224 -2.74 -28.35 -8.12
N ASP A 225 -3.07 -27.22 -7.49
CA ASP A 225 -3.29 -27.18 -6.04
C ASP A 225 -4.44 -28.12 -5.61
N ASP A 226 -4.24 -28.85 -4.52
CA ASP A 226 -5.23 -29.81 -3.99
C ASP A 226 -6.20 -29.21 -2.95
N GLY A 227 -5.98 -27.95 -2.58
CA GLY A 227 -6.79 -27.19 -1.65
C GLY A 227 -6.67 -27.67 -0.21
N ARG A 228 -5.60 -28.38 0.17
CA ARG A 228 -5.40 -28.80 1.57
C ARG A 228 -5.25 -27.61 2.52
N MET A 229 -4.69 -26.51 2.04
CA MET A 229 -4.51 -25.31 2.85
C MET A 229 -5.85 -24.66 3.22
N LEU A 230 -6.81 -24.60 2.30
CA LEU A 230 -8.15 -24.08 2.59
C LEU A 230 -8.84 -24.85 3.72
N ALA A 231 -8.70 -26.18 3.73
CA ALA A 231 -9.29 -27.04 4.75
C ALA A 231 -8.65 -26.85 6.13
N ALA A 232 -7.37 -26.43 6.19
CA ALA A 232 -6.65 -26.22 7.45
C ALA A 232 -6.97 -24.88 8.11
N LEU A 233 -7.38 -23.86 7.34
CA LEU A 233 -7.54 -22.47 7.82
C LEU A 233 -8.39 -22.29 9.08
N PRO A 234 -9.55 -22.95 9.26
CA PRO A 234 -10.38 -22.76 10.45
C PRO A 234 -9.66 -23.05 11.77
N GLY A 235 -8.65 -23.93 11.76
CA GLY A 235 -7.87 -24.29 12.94
C GLY A 235 -6.65 -23.40 13.21
N LEU A 236 -6.32 -22.45 12.32
CA LEU A 236 -5.09 -21.66 12.39
C LEU A 236 -5.25 -20.28 13.05
N GLY A 237 -6.46 -19.93 13.50
CA GLY A 237 -6.72 -18.66 14.20
C GLY A 237 -6.88 -17.45 13.28
N TYR A 238 -7.05 -17.65 11.96
CA TYR A 238 -7.37 -16.56 11.04
C TYR A 238 -8.82 -16.11 11.19
N ARG A 239 -9.04 -14.80 11.08
CA ARG A 239 -10.36 -14.14 11.12
C ARG A 239 -10.98 -13.96 9.73
N GLY A 240 -10.25 -14.32 8.68
CA GLY A 240 -10.70 -14.29 7.30
C GLY A 240 -9.60 -14.77 6.35
N VAL A 241 -9.94 -14.93 5.08
CA VAL A 241 -8.99 -15.31 4.03
C VAL A 241 -9.22 -14.49 2.77
N VAL A 242 -8.14 -14.14 2.10
CA VAL A 242 -8.13 -13.70 0.71
C VAL A 242 -7.54 -14.83 -0.13
N ILE A 243 -8.25 -15.21 -1.18
CA ILE A 243 -7.80 -16.22 -2.14
C ILE A 243 -7.42 -15.51 -3.43
N ASP A 244 -6.13 -15.50 -3.76
CA ASP A 244 -5.63 -15.05 -5.05
C ASP A 244 -5.89 -16.16 -6.09
N ALA A 245 -7.07 -16.08 -6.70
CA ALA A 245 -7.56 -17.04 -7.68
C ALA A 245 -6.92 -16.83 -9.06
N MET A 246 -7.21 -17.75 -9.98
CA MET A 246 -6.70 -17.72 -11.35
C MET A 246 -7.55 -16.81 -12.24
N GLY A 247 -6.93 -16.14 -13.21
CA GLY A 247 -7.66 -15.39 -14.24
C GLY A 247 -8.59 -14.34 -13.64
N ALA A 248 -9.87 -14.39 -14.01
CA ALA A 248 -10.88 -13.43 -13.57
C ALA A 248 -11.55 -13.77 -12.23
N GLY A 249 -10.96 -14.68 -11.42
CA GLY A 249 -11.54 -15.13 -10.15
C GLY A 249 -11.96 -16.60 -10.14
N HIS A 250 -11.19 -17.48 -10.78
CA HIS A 250 -11.54 -18.89 -10.93
C HIS A 250 -10.67 -19.79 -10.04
N LEU A 251 -11.29 -20.82 -9.49
CA LEU A 251 -10.64 -21.90 -8.76
C LEU A 251 -10.95 -23.25 -9.42
N PRO A 252 -10.13 -24.28 -9.19
CA PRO A 252 -10.48 -25.64 -9.59
C PRO A 252 -11.84 -26.05 -9.03
N ALA A 253 -12.62 -26.84 -9.78
CA ALA A 253 -13.98 -27.20 -9.37
C ALA A 253 -14.05 -27.87 -7.99
N HIS A 254 -13.03 -28.64 -7.58
CA HIS A 254 -12.97 -29.28 -6.26
C HIS A 254 -12.72 -28.31 -5.09
N PHE A 255 -12.50 -27.03 -5.36
CA PHE A 255 -12.41 -25.99 -4.34
C PHE A 255 -13.78 -25.43 -3.96
N ALA A 256 -14.80 -25.58 -4.80
CA ALA A 256 -16.09 -24.90 -4.62
C ALA A 256 -16.74 -25.24 -3.27
N GLU A 257 -16.83 -26.53 -2.92
CA GLU A 257 -17.36 -26.96 -1.61
C GLU A 257 -16.48 -26.48 -0.44
N LYS A 258 -15.16 -26.42 -0.62
CA LYS A 258 -14.25 -25.95 0.43
C LYS A 258 -14.44 -24.46 0.70
N VAL A 259 -14.65 -23.67 -0.35
CA VAL A 259 -14.94 -22.24 -0.24
C VAL A 259 -16.27 -22.01 0.45
N GLU A 260 -17.31 -22.77 0.10
CA GLU A 260 -18.62 -22.71 0.76
C GLU A 260 -18.53 -23.02 2.26
N GLN A 261 -17.84 -24.11 2.61
CA GLN A 261 -17.61 -24.48 4.01
C GLN A 261 -16.83 -23.40 4.77
N LEU A 262 -15.84 -22.78 4.12
CA LEU A 262 -15.03 -21.74 4.74
C LEU A 262 -15.81 -20.43 4.90
N ALA A 263 -16.62 -20.06 3.91
CA ALA A 263 -17.47 -18.87 3.93
C ALA A 263 -18.54 -18.94 5.04
N ALA A 264 -18.95 -20.15 5.46
CA ALA A 264 -19.86 -20.34 6.58
C ALA A 264 -19.24 -20.00 7.95
N VAL A 265 -17.90 -19.95 8.06
CA VAL A 265 -17.22 -19.73 9.35
C VAL A 265 -16.34 -18.48 9.38
N MET A 266 -15.94 -17.95 8.23
CA MET A 266 -15.16 -16.71 8.13
C MET A 266 -15.38 -15.99 6.79
N PRO A 267 -15.11 -14.67 6.70
CA PRO A 267 -15.10 -13.96 5.43
C PRO A 267 -14.06 -14.55 4.47
N VAL A 268 -14.52 -14.93 3.28
CA VAL A 268 -13.68 -15.39 2.17
C VAL A 268 -13.73 -14.34 1.07
N VAL A 269 -12.63 -13.64 0.83
CA VAL A 269 -12.51 -12.69 -0.29
C VAL A 269 -11.88 -13.40 -1.48
N LEU A 270 -12.52 -13.28 -2.64
CA LEU A 270 -12.00 -13.75 -3.91
C LEU A 270 -11.22 -12.62 -4.60
N SER A 271 -9.90 -12.74 -4.64
CA SER A 271 -8.96 -11.87 -5.36
C SER A 271 -8.43 -12.58 -6.61
N THR A 272 -7.51 -11.97 -7.35
CA THR A 272 -6.81 -12.60 -8.46
C THR A 272 -5.31 -12.38 -8.39
N ARG A 273 -4.54 -13.41 -8.75
CA ARG A 273 -3.08 -13.31 -8.92
C ARG A 273 -2.67 -12.57 -10.21
N VAL A 274 -3.62 -12.20 -11.05
CA VAL A 274 -3.35 -11.41 -12.26
C VAL A 274 -3.03 -9.98 -11.85
N ALA A 275 -1.96 -9.41 -12.42
CA ALA A 275 -1.43 -8.11 -12.00
C ALA A 275 -2.40 -6.92 -12.21
N SER A 276 -3.41 -7.07 -13.05
CA SER A 276 -4.36 -6.00 -13.39
C SER A 276 -5.72 -6.55 -13.81
N GLY A 277 -6.76 -5.80 -13.49
CA GLY A 277 -8.16 -6.13 -13.79
C GLY A 277 -8.93 -6.57 -12.54
N PRO A 278 -10.27 -6.46 -12.55
CA PRO A 278 -11.07 -6.87 -11.42
C PRO A 278 -11.35 -8.37 -11.45
N VAL A 279 -11.70 -8.91 -10.29
CA VAL A 279 -12.45 -10.17 -10.22
C VAL A 279 -13.82 -9.96 -10.89
N PHE A 280 -14.17 -10.84 -11.82
CA PHE A 280 -15.47 -10.82 -12.48
C PHE A 280 -16.57 -11.19 -11.48
N GLN A 281 -17.82 -10.94 -11.85
CA GLN A 281 -18.96 -11.24 -10.96
C GLN A 281 -20.14 -11.90 -11.69
N ARG A 282 -20.16 -11.93 -13.03
CA ARG A 282 -21.37 -12.21 -13.81
C ARG A 282 -21.08 -12.86 -15.17
N THR A 283 -19.92 -13.48 -15.36
CA THR A 283 -19.48 -13.90 -16.69
C THR A 283 -19.51 -15.41 -16.88
N TYR A 284 -18.89 -16.18 -16.00
CA TYR A 284 -18.74 -17.62 -16.13
C TYR A 284 -19.59 -18.38 -15.10
N GLY A 285 -20.29 -19.43 -15.55
CA GLY A 285 -21.21 -20.22 -14.73
C GLY A 285 -20.80 -21.67 -14.48
N PHE A 286 -19.51 -22.02 -14.58
CA PHE A 286 -19.02 -23.37 -14.29
C PHE A 286 -18.69 -23.52 -12.79
N LYS A 287 -18.63 -24.75 -12.27
CA LYS A 287 -18.26 -24.98 -10.87
C LYS A 287 -16.81 -24.53 -10.58
N GLY A 288 -16.61 -23.67 -9.58
CA GLY A 288 -15.34 -23.00 -9.30
C GLY A 288 -15.12 -21.69 -10.07
N SER A 289 -16.08 -21.28 -10.90
CA SER A 289 -16.08 -19.93 -11.49
C SER A 289 -16.40 -18.86 -10.44
N GLU A 290 -16.18 -17.60 -10.78
CA GLU A 290 -16.49 -16.48 -9.91
C GLU A 290 -17.98 -16.42 -9.55
N MET A 291 -18.91 -16.71 -10.49
CA MET A 291 -20.34 -16.70 -10.18
C MET A 291 -20.71 -17.79 -9.18
N ASP A 292 -20.17 -19.01 -9.37
CA ASP A 292 -20.39 -20.14 -8.45
C ASP A 292 -19.81 -19.85 -7.06
N LEU A 293 -18.57 -19.35 -6.98
CA LEU A 293 -17.92 -19.04 -5.71
C LEU A 293 -18.59 -17.88 -4.96
N ILE A 294 -19.03 -16.85 -5.68
CA ILE A 294 -19.79 -15.73 -5.08
C ILE A 294 -21.13 -16.21 -4.55
N ALA A 295 -21.85 -17.05 -5.31
CA ALA A 295 -23.11 -17.66 -4.87
C ALA A 295 -22.93 -18.55 -3.62
N ARG A 296 -21.73 -19.14 -3.45
CA ARG A 296 -21.32 -19.90 -2.27
C ARG A 296 -20.81 -19.05 -1.09
N GLY A 297 -20.92 -17.73 -1.18
CA GLY A 297 -20.63 -16.81 -0.09
C GLY A 297 -19.32 -16.03 -0.24
N ALA A 298 -18.49 -16.30 -1.24
CA ALA A 298 -17.24 -15.54 -1.44
C ALA A 298 -17.51 -14.07 -1.79
N ILE A 299 -16.79 -13.16 -1.15
CA ILE A 299 -16.87 -11.71 -1.34
C ILE A 299 -16.02 -11.34 -2.57
N PRO A 300 -16.57 -10.65 -3.58
CA PRO A 300 -15.78 -10.22 -4.73
C PRO A 300 -14.73 -9.17 -4.33
N GLY A 301 -13.47 -9.45 -4.66
CA GLY A 301 -12.28 -8.67 -4.31
C GLY A 301 -12.12 -7.34 -5.06
N GLY A 302 -12.96 -7.08 -6.07
CA GLY A 302 -12.85 -5.88 -6.91
C GLY A 302 -11.50 -5.85 -7.62
N TYR A 303 -10.81 -4.71 -7.52
CA TYR A 303 -9.53 -4.47 -8.20
C TYR A 303 -8.30 -4.54 -7.27
N LEU A 304 -8.47 -4.86 -5.99
CA LEU A 304 -7.34 -4.92 -5.07
C LEU A 304 -6.55 -6.21 -5.31
N ASN A 305 -5.22 -6.11 -5.31
CA ASN A 305 -4.36 -7.28 -5.26
C ASN A 305 -4.48 -7.99 -3.90
N GLY A 306 -3.99 -9.23 -3.80
CA GLY A 306 -4.10 -10.04 -2.59
C GLY A 306 -3.60 -9.35 -1.31
N GLY A 307 -2.46 -8.67 -1.37
CA GLY A 307 -1.88 -7.95 -0.22
C GLY A 307 -2.79 -6.83 0.29
N LYS A 308 -3.25 -5.94 -0.61
CA LYS A 308 -4.15 -4.84 -0.24
C LYS A 308 -5.54 -5.33 0.15
N ALA A 309 -6.02 -6.39 -0.51
CA ALA A 309 -7.27 -7.05 -0.17
C ALA A 309 -7.23 -7.59 1.27
N CYS A 310 -6.11 -8.17 1.70
CA CYS A 310 -5.90 -8.59 3.08
C CYS A 310 -5.97 -7.39 4.02
N LEU A 311 -5.18 -6.33 3.74
CA LEU A 311 -5.12 -5.16 4.61
C LEU A 311 -6.49 -4.49 4.79
N LEU A 312 -7.28 -4.37 3.72
CA LEU A 312 -8.66 -3.86 3.80
C LEU A 312 -9.53 -4.75 4.68
N LEU A 313 -9.49 -6.07 4.48
CA LEU A 313 -10.30 -7.00 5.27
C LEU A 313 -9.93 -6.92 6.75
N ARG A 314 -8.62 -6.89 7.07
CA ARG A 314 -8.12 -6.74 8.44
C ARG A 314 -8.63 -5.46 9.09
N LEU A 315 -8.55 -4.32 8.39
CA LEU A 315 -9.02 -3.03 8.90
C LEU A 315 -10.53 -3.00 9.15
N LEU A 316 -11.34 -3.65 8.30
CA LEU A 316 -12.78 -3.73 8.51
C LEU A 316 -13.14 -4.63 9.70
N ILE A 317 -12.48 -5.79 9.84
CA ILE A 317 -12.64 -6.68 11.00
C ILE A 317 -12.21 -5.95 12.29
N ALA A 318 -11.10 -5.19 12.24
CA ALA A 318 -10.60 -4.40 13.36
C ALA A 318 -11.60 -3.32 13.83
N ASN A 319 -12.41 -2.82 12.92
CA ASN A 319 -13.51 -1.89 13.21
C ASN A 319 -14.80 -2.60 13.66
N GLY A 320 -14.76 -3.91 13.90
CA GLY A 320 -15.90 -4.69 14.40
C GLY A 320 -16.95 -5.04 13.34
N LEU A 321 -16.67 -4.82 12.05
CA LEU A 321 -17.62 -5.18 11.00
C LEU A 321 -17.66 -6.71 10.85
N THR A 322 -18.88 -7.25 10.69
CA THR A 322 -19.13 -8.68 10.46
C THR A 322 -20.28 -8.87 9.47
N GLY A 323 -20.47 -10.09 8.97
CA GLY A 323 -21.60 -10.47 8.11
C GLY A 323 -21.80 -9.55 6.90
N ASP A 324 -23.05 -9.18 6.64
CA ASP A 324 -23.42 -8.34 5.50
C ASP A 324 -22.83 -6.93 5.55
N ALA A 325 -22.65 -6.37 6.76
CA ALA A 325 -22.03 -5.05 6.91
C ALA A 325 -20.56 -5.07 6.46
N LEU A 326 -19.82 -6.12 6.82
CA LEU A 326 -18.45 -6.32 6.34
C LEU A 326 -18.43 -6.50 4.82
N ARG A 327 -19.30 -7.36 4.28
CA ARG A 327 -19.39 -7.61 2.84
C ARG A 327 -19.66 -6.32 2.06
N ALA A 328 -20.67 -5.55 2.47
CA ALA A 328 -21.02 -4.29 1.82
C ALA A 328 -19.87 -3.27 1.90
N ALA A 329 -19.27 -3.10 3.09
CA ALA A 329 -18.17 -2.17 3.28
C ALA A 329 -16.91 -2.56 2.50
N TYR A 330 -16.63 -3.86 2.38
CA TYR A 330 -15.52 -4.39 1.60
C TYR A 330 -15.75 -4.15 0.11
N THR A 331 -16.89 -4.59 -0.43
CA THR A 331 -17.22 -4.46 -1.87
C THR A 331 -17.30 -3.00 -2.32
N ALA A 332 -17.83 -2.09 -1.49
CA ALA A 332 -17.84 -0.67 -1.83
C ALA A 332 -16.41 -0.12 -1.99
N ARG A 333 -15.51 -0.46 -1.07
CA ARG A 333 -14.13 0.07 -1.05
C ARG A 333 -13.21 -0.58 -2.08
N SER A 334 -13.35 -1.88 -2.31
CA SER A 334 -12.57 -2.58 -3.33
C SER A 334 -12.93 -2.16 -4.76
N ASN A 335 -14.10 -1.54 -4.94
CA ASN A 335 -14.56 -0.95 -6.20
C ASN A 335 -14.51 0.58 -6.25
N ALA A 336 -14.26 1.28 -5.13
CA ALA A 336 -14.13 2.76 -5.02
C ALA A 336 -12.96 3.36 -5.84
N VAL A 337 -12.38 2.57 -6.72
CA VAL A 337 -11.27 2.89 -7.58
C VAL A 337 -11.71 3.14 -9.03
N LEU A 338 -13.02 3.10 -9.29
CA LEU A 338 -13.66 3.55 -10.52
C LEU A 338 -14.20 4.97 -10.29
N VAL A 339 -13.92 5.88 -11.22
CA VAL A 339 -14.66 7.14 -11.30
C VAL A 339 -16.02 6.76 -11.87
N GLU A 340 -17.09 6.96 -11.10
CA GLU A 340 -18.45 6.87 -11.66
C GLU A 340 -18.55 7.92 -12.78
N VAL A 341 -18.70 7.45 -14.01
CA VAL A 341 -19.11 8.31 -15.12
C VAL A 341 -20.63 8.40 -14.99
N PRO A 342 -21.20 9.59 -14.76
CA PRO A 342 -22.65 9.73 -14.79
C PRO A 342 -23.16 9.29 -16.17
N ASP A 343 -24.21 8.47 -16.18
CA ASP A 343 -24.94 8.10 -17.40
C ASP A 343 -25.51 9.33 -18.14
#